data_AF-A0A920EUR7-F1
#
_entry.id   AF-A0A920EUR7-F1
#
_cell.length_a   1.000
_cell.length_b   1.000
_cell.length_c   1.000
_cell.angle_alpha   90.00
_cell.angle_beta   90.00
_cell.angle_gamma   90.00
#
_symmetry.space_group_name_H-M   'P 1'
#
loop_
_entity.id
_entity.type
_entity.pdbx_description
1 polymer ?
#
loop_
_entity_poly.entity_id
_entity_poly.type
_entity_poly.pdbx_seq_one_letter_code
_entity_poly.pdbx_strand_id
1 'polypeptide(L)'
;MAHENDDDLPAFYLEAVETLIHLHGMGAPDFLRAYDSDVMAVETGLFLDWYLPDRGIEIAQPARQQWMDMWRALARLSDSAPPVCVLRDFHSVNLLWQPHKQGRHRVGVIDVQDALAGPPVYDVVSLLQDARIDVPRPVFDRCLNHYVRRRFDTETVLRGDFAKRSPYWACNAI
;
A
#
# COMPACT_ATOMS: atom_id res chain seq x y z
N MET A 1 16.45 10.61 -10.35
CA MET A 1 15.17 11.15 -9.86
C MET A 1 14.10 10.67 -10.83
N ALA A 2 13.04 10.02 -10.34
CA ALA A 2 11.97 9.55 -11.21
C ALA A 2 11.28 10.79 -11.82
N HIS A 3 11.17 10.80 -13.16
CA HIS A 3 10.52 11.80 -14.02
C HIS A 3 11.31 13.07 -14.36
N GLU A 4 12.11 13.01 -15.42
CA GLU A 4 12.59 14.20 -16.15
C GLU A 4 11.54 14.75 -17.15
N ASN A 5 10.42 14.03 -17.37
CA ASN A 5 9.28 14.45 -18.20
C ASN A 5 7.95 14.03 -17.55
N ASP A 6 7.06 14.99 -17.31
CA ASP A 6 5.73 14.78 -16.71
C ASP A 6 4.81 13.86 -17.55
N ASP A 7 5.04 13.79 -18.87
CA ASP A 7 4.24 12.99 -19.81
C ASP A 7 4.30 11.48 -19.51
N ASP A 8 5.35 11.01 -18.85
CA ASP A 8 5.55 9.60 -18.52
C ASP A 8 4.88 9.18 -17.21
N LEU A 9 4.44 10.13 -16.37
CA LEU A 9 3.92 9.85 -15.03
C LEU A 9 2.74 8.86 -15.04
N PRO A 10 1.70 9.02 -15.89
CA PRO A 10 0.59 8.07 -15.93
C PRO A 10 1.03 6.67 -16.37
N ALA A 11 2.03 6.57 -17.25
CA ALA A 11 2.56 5.29 -17.70
C ALA A 11 3.37 4.61 -16.60
N PHE A 12 4.21 5.36 -15.89
CA PHE A 12 4.98 4.84 -14.76
C PHE A 12 4.10 4.25 -13.66
N TYR A 13 3.08 4.98 -13.21
CA TYR A 13 2.17 4.49 -12.17
C TYR A 13 1.39 3.26 -12.61
N LEU A 14 0.96 3.20 -13.87
CA LEU A 14 0.27 2.04 -14.41
C LEU A 14 1.18 0.80 -14.44
N GLU A 15 2.43 0.94 -14.91
CA GLU A 15 3.38 -0.17 -14.97
C GLU A 15 3.88 -0.59 -13.57
N ALA A 16 3.92 0.34 -12.62
CA ALA A 16 4.19 0.05 -11.21
C ALA A 16 3.05 -0.76 -10.60
N VAL A 17 1.79 -0.42 -10.91
CA VAL A 17 0.63 -1.23 -10.53
C VAL A 17 0.64 -2.60 -11.20
N GLU A 18 1.02 -2.72 -12.47
CA GLU A 18 1.19 -4.03 -13.13
C GLU A 18 2.27 -4.88 -12.45
N THR A 19 3.33 -4.24 -11.96
CA THR A 19 4.36 -4.91 -11.13
C THR A 19 3.75 -5.48 -9.84
N LEU A 20 2.94 -4.69 -9.12
CA LEU A 20 2.24 -5.16 -7.92
C LEU A 20 1.21 -6.26 -8.23
N ILE A 21 0.44 -6.13 -9.31
CA ILE A 21 -0.52 -7.16 -9.73
C ILE A 21 0.20 -8.50 -9.94
N HIS A 22 1.36 -8.46 -10.62
CA HIS A 22 2.17 -9.64 -10.86
C HIS A 22 2.71 -10.23 -9.55
N LEU A 23 3.37 -9.40 -8.72
CA LEU A 23 3.94 -9.81 -7.44
C LEU A 23 2.88 -10.42 -6.52
N HIS A 24 1.76 -9.72 -6.33
CA HIS A 24 0.67 -10.17 -5.48
C HIS A 24 -0.03 -11.42 -6.03
N GLY A 25 0.02 -11.65 -7.35
CA GLY A 25 -0.49 -12.87 -7.99
C GLY A 25 0.35 -14.11 -7.71
N MET A 26 1.61 -13.96 -7.28
CA MET A 26 2.49 -15.08 -6.94
C MET A 26 2.27 -15.62 -5.52
N GLY A 27 1.55 -14.88 -4.67
CA GLY A 27 1.42 -15.18 -3.24
C GLY A 27 2.69 -14.80 -2.45
N ALA A 28 2.61 -14.94 -1.12
CA ALA A 28 3.77 -14.73 -0.25
C ALA A 28 4.69 -15.97 -0.25
N PRO A 29 6.00 -15.82 -0.47
CA PRO A 29 6.97 -16.89 -0.22
C PRO A 29 6.99 -17.32 1.26
N ASP A 30 7.18 -18.62 1.51
CA ASP A 30 7.13 -19.22 2.85
C ASP A 30 8.21 -18.72 3.82
N PHE A 31 9.30 -18.13 3.30
CA PHE A 31 10.37 -17.58 4.13
C PHE A 31 10.06 -16.18 4.68
N LEU A 32 9.01 -15.52 4.17
CA LEU A 32 8.62 -14.20 4.66
C LEU A 32 7.91 -14.32 6.00
N ARG A 33 8.28 -13.43 6.93
CA ARG A 33 7.58 -13.30 8.20
C ARG A 33 6.20 -12.70 7.97
N ALA A 34 5.24 -13.08 8.82
CA ALA A 34 3.90 -12.50 8.78
C ALA A 34 3.92 -11.00 9.08
N TYR A 35 3.17 -10.23 8.30
CA TYR A 35 2.85 -8.84 8.59
C TYR A 35 1.56 -8.79 9.40
N ASP A 36 1.66 -9.20 10.66
CA ASP A 36 0.51 -9.38 11.54
C ASP A 36 0.07 -8.07 12.23
N SER A 37 -1.02 -8.17 13.00
CA SER A 37 -1.61 -7.04 13.71
C SER A 37 -0.68 -6.39 14.74
N ASP A 38 0.27 -7.15 15.30
CA ASP A 38 1.23 -6.59 16.26
C ASP A 38 2.30 -5.78 15.53
N VAL A 39 2.80 -6.27 14.40
CA VAL A 39 3.74 -5.51 13.55
C VAL A 39 3.08 -4.21 13.10
N MET A 40 1.85 -4.24 12.60
CA MET A 40 1.13 -3.03 12.17
C MET A 40 0.91 -2.03 13.31
N ALA A 41 0.59 -2.50 14.52
CA ALA A 41 0.40 -1.63 15.67
C ALA A 41 1.73 -0.97 16.11
N VAL A 42 2.85 -1.69 16.05
CA VAL A 42 4.18 -1.11 16.32
C VAL A 42 4.52 -0.03 15.30
N GLU A 43 4.27 -0.28 14.02
CA GLU A 43 4.52 0.72 12.97
C GLU A 43 3.70 1.99 13.15
N THR A 44 2.41 1.87 13.48
CA THR A 44 1.58 3.05 13.74
C THR A 44 1.99 3.74 15.05
N GLY A 45 2.62 3.01 15.98
CA GLY A 45 3.23 3.53 17.19
C GLY A 45 4.37 4.52 16.94
N LEU A 46 5.03 4.48 15.77
CA LEU A 46 6.09 5.43 15.42
C LEU A 46 5.61 6.88 15.41
N PHE A 47 4.33 7.13 15.14
CA PHE A 47 3.72 8.46 15.30
C PHE A 47 3.80 8.95 16.75
N LEU A 48 3.53 8.06 17.71
CA LEU A 48 3.61 8.37 19.14
C LEU A 48 5.06 8.50 19.63
N ASP A 49 5.97 7.70 19.07
CA ASP A 49 7.38 7.64 19.48
C ASP A 49 8.23 8.77 18.93
N TRP A 50 7.93 9.24 17.72
CA TRP A 50 8.79 10.18 16.99
C TRP A 50 8.10 11.50 16.70
N TYR A 51 6.90 11.47 16.12
CA TYR A 51 6.24 12.69 15.67
C TYR A 51 5.71 13.53 16.84
N LEU A 52 4.99 12.93 17.78
CA LEU A 52 4.42 13.67 18.91
C LEU A 52 5.49 14.31 19.81
N PRO A 53 6.59 13.62 20.19
CA PRO A 53 7.66 14.24 20.96
C PRO A 53 8.35 15.40 20.24
N ASP A 54 8.54 15.30 18.91
CA ASP A 54 9.06 16.40 18.10
C ASP A 54 8.13 17.63 18.09
N ARG A 55 6.82 17.43 18.32
CA ARG A 55 5.85 18.50 18.51
C ARG A 55 5.67 18.93 19.98
N GLY A 56 6.50 18.41 20.89
CA GLY A 56 6.42 18.69 22.32
C GLY A 56 5.18 18.10 23.01
N ILE A 57 4.59 17.06 22.43
CA ILE A 57 3.40 16.39 22.96
C ILE A 57 3.82 15.06 23.62
N GLU A 58 3.52 14.92 24.90
CA GLU A 58 3.71 13.66 25.64
C GLU A 58 2.40 12.87 25.70
N ILE A 59 2.47 11.57 25.40
CA ILE A 59 1.36 10.64 25.51
C ILE A 59 1.49 9.84 26.81
N ALA A 60 0.45 9.87 27.63
CA ALA A 60 0.36 9.01 28.79
C ALA A 60 0.20 7.53 28.39
N GLN A 61 0.78 6.63 29.19
CA GLN A 61 0.76 5.18 28.91
C GLN A 61 -0.64 4.59 28.66
N PRO A 62 -1.72 4.99 29.37
CA PRO A 62 -3.06 4.50 29.05
C PRO A 62 -3.52 4.86 27.64
N ALA A 63 -3.21 6.07 27.15
CA ALA A 63 -3.58 6.51 25.80
C ALA A 63 -2.76 5.78 24.72
N ARG A 64 -1.46 5.52 24.97
CA ARG A 64 -0.65 4.66 24.11
C ARG A 64 -1.26 3.26 24.01
N GLN A 65 -1.63 2.65 25.13
CA GLN A 65 -2.20 1.31 25.12
C GLN A 65 -3.50 1.27 24.31
N GLN A 66 -4.38 2.26 24.48
CA GLN A 66 -5.61 2.39 23.68
C GLN A 66 -5.31 2.50 22.17
N TRP A 67 -4.32 3.31 21.78
CA TRP A 67 -3.89 3.43 20.39
C TRP A 67 -3.46 2.06 19.82
N MET A 68 -2.59 1.34 20.53
CA MET A 68 -2.09 0.04 20.09
C MET A 68 -3.24 -0.97 19.93
N ASP A 69 -4.17 -1.00 20.89
CA ASP A 69 -5.29 -1.94 20.87
C ASP A 69 -6.29 -1.64 19.74
N MET A 70 -6.51 -0.35 19.45
CA MET A 70 -7.31 0.08 18.29
C MET A 70 -6.69 -0.38 16.98
N TRP A 71 -5.38 -0.17 16.79
CA TRP A 71 -4.69 -0.57 15.56
C TRP A 71 -4.64 -2.08 15.39
N ARG A 72 -4.40 -2.84 16.46
CA ARG A 72 -4.52 -4.32 16.42
C ARG A 72 -5.91 -4.76 15.97
N ALA A 73 -6.96 -4.13 16.49
CA ALA A 73 -8.33 -4.46 16.14
C ALA A 73 -8.64 -4.16 14.66
N LEU A 74 -8.17 -3.03 14.14
CA LEU A 74 -8.32 -2.66 12.73
C LEU A 74 -7.51 -3.58 11.81
N ALA A 75 -6.27 -3.92 12.17
CA ALA A 75 -5.41 -4.78 11.38
C ALA A 75 -6.04 -6.16 11.13
N ARG A 76 -6.69 -6.74 12.14
CA ARG A 76 -7.41 -8.02 12.03
C ARG A 76 -8.53 -8.04 10.97
N LEU A 77 -9.02 -6.88 10.55
CA LEU A 77 -10.00 -6.80 9.45
C LEU A 77 -9.40 -7.24 8.11
N SER A 78 -8.07 -7.20 7.98
CA SER A 78 -7.34 -7.55 6.76
C SER A 78 -6.95 -9.03 6.68
N ASP A 79 -7.17 -9.83 7.74
CA ASP A 79 -6.76 -11.24 7.83
C ASP A 79 -7.58 -12.19 6.94
N SER A 80 -8.65 -11.70 6.30
CA SER A 80 -9.58 -12.53 5.53
C SER A 80 -9.08 -12.92 4.13
N ALA A 81 -8.03 -12.25 3.62
CA ALA A 81 -7.45 -12.53 2.31
C ALA A 81 -6.13 -13.31 2.45
N PRO A 82 -5.82 -14.23 1.51
CA PRO A 82 -4.50 -14.88 1.49
C PRO A 82 -3.37 -13.84 1.44
N PRO A 83 -2.30 -14.02 2.22
CA PRO A 83 -1.19 -13.08 2.25
C PRO A 83 -0.43 -13.06 0.93
N VAL A 84 0.09 -11.89 0.60
CA VAL A 84 0.97 -11.65 -0.54
C VAL A 84 2.33 -11.14 -0.05
N CYS A 85 3.32 -11.14 -0.93
CA CYS A 85 4.57 -10.42 -0.68
C CYS A 85 4.28 -8.91 -0.65
N VAL A 86 4.43 -8.29 0.52
CA VAL A 86 4.31 -6.85 0.75
C VAL A 86 5.72 -6.30 0.91
N LEU A 87 6.13 -5.38 0.04
CA LEU A 87 7.47 -4.79 0.02
C LEU A 87 7.63 -3.66 1.04
N ARG A 88 6.52 -3.04 1.45
CA ARG A 88 6.41 -1.92 2.41
C ARG A 88 6.91 -0.59 1.85
N ASP A 89 8.07 -0.55 1.24
CA ASP A 89 8.63 0.69 0.67
C ASP A 89 8.41 0.80 -0.86
N PHE A 90 7.27 0.32 -1.36
CA PHE A 90 6.90 0.41 -2.77
C PHE A 90 6.33 1.78 -3.15
N HIS A 91 7.20 2.77 -3.22
CA HIS A 91 6.86 4.16 -3.58
C HIS A 91 7.86 4.74 -4.59
N SER A 92 7.55 5.89 -5.19
CA SER A 92 8.24 6.41 -6.39
C SER A 92 9.77 6.47 -6.28
N VAL A 93 10.31 6.78 -5.10
CA VAL A 93 11.77 6.85 -4.86
C VAL A 93 12.49 5.50 -5.00
N ASN A 94 11.81 4.40 -4.69
CA ASN A 94 12.37 3.04 -4.76
C ASN A 94 12.05 2.34 -6.09
N LEU A 95 11.52 3.10 -7.06
CA LEU A 95 11.17 2.62 -8.40
C LEU A 95 12.03 3.29 -9.47
N LEU A 96 12.74 2.47 -10.24
CA LEU A 96 13.65 2.92 -11.30
C LEU A 96 12.97 2.81 -12.66
N TRP A 97 12.62 3.96 -13.25
CA TRP A 97 12.00 4.03 -14.56
C TRP A 97 12.98 3.70 -15.70
N GLN A 98 12.62 2.74 -16.54
CA GLN A 98 13.41 2.24 -17.66
C GLN A 98 12.62 2.38 -18.96
N PRO A 99 12.60 3.58 -19.57
CA PRO A 99 11.67 3.90 -20.67
C PRO A 99 11.88 3.04 -21.93
N HIS A 100 13.07 2.45 -22.09
CA HIS A 100 13.44 1.59 -23.22
C HIS A 100 12.93 0.14 -23.09
N LYS A 101 12.38 -0.25 -21.93
CA LYS A 101 11.77 -1.57 -21.71
C LYS A 101 10.27 -1.54 -22.00
N GLN A 102 9.60 -2.70 -21.91
CA GLN A 102 8.18 -2.85 -22.22
C GLN A 102 7.39 -3.36 -21.01
N GLY A 103 6.17 -2.85 -20.84
CA GLY A 103 5.27 -3.21 -19.74
C GLY A 103 5.92 -3.04 -18.36
N ARG A 104 5.55 -3.90 -17.41
CA ARG A 104 6.07 -3.90 -16.04
C ARG A 104 7.60 -3.95 -15.94
N HIS A 105 8.31 -4.45 -16.97
CA HIS A 105 9.77 -4.45 -17.00
C HIS A 105 10.37 -3.04 -17.12
N ARG A 106 9.56 -2.01 -17.37
CA ARG A 106 9.95 -0.60 -17.26
C ARG A 106 10.17 -0.16 -15.81
N VAL A 107 9.71 -0.93 -14.83
CA VAL A 107 9.84 -0.62 -13.41
C VAL A 107 10.89 -1.54 -12.79
N GLY A 108 12.07 -0.98 -12.49
CA GLY A 108 13.02 -1.62 -11.59
C GLY A 108 12.61 -1.36 -10.15
N VAL A 109 12.71 -2.36 -9.28
CA VAL A 109 12.37 -2.25 -7.85
C VAL A 109 13.64 -2.44 -7.05
N ILE A 110 13.91 -1.54 -6.12
CA ILE A 110 14.99 -1.66 -5.13
C ILE A 110 14.39 -1.68 -3.72
N ASP A 111 15.24 -1.88 -2.71
CA ASP A 111 14.83 -1.78 -1.30
C ASP A 111 13.79 -2.84 -0.88
N VAL A 112 14.06 -4.10 -1.24
CA VAL A 112 13.11 -5.23 -1.08
C VAL A 112 13.37 -6.09 0.17
N GLN A 113 14.41 -5.79 0.94
CA GLN A 113 14.87 -6.65 2.04
C GLN A 113 13.90 -6.69 3.24
N ASP A 114 13.02 -5.70 3.35
CA ASP A 114 12.07 -5.56 4.47
C ASP A 114 10.69 -6.18 4.17
N ALA A 115 10.60 -6.97 3.09
CA ALA A 115 9.36 -7.59 2.67
C ALA A 115 8.76 -8.54 3.71
N LEU A 116 7.44 -8.57 3.78
CA LEU A 116 6.66 -9.43 4.69
C LEU A 116 5.50 -10.11 3.96
N ALA A 117 4.93 -11.14 4.57
CA ALA A 117 3.73 -11.82 4.12
C ALA A 117 2.49 -11.13 4.71
N GLY A 118 1.75 -10.35 3.93
CA GLY A 118 0.70 -9.47 4.44
C GLY A 118 -0.42 -9.14 3.45
N PRO A 119 -1.31 -8.20 3.80
CA PRO A 119 -2.39 -7.80 2.92
C PRO A 119 -1.89 -6.98 1.73
N PRO A 120 -2.46 -7.17 0.53
CA PRO A 120 -1.99 -6.51 -0.70
C PRO A 120 -2.18 -4.99 -0.72
N VAL A 121 -2.99 -4.44 0.19
CA VAL A 121 -3.38 -3.03 0.17
C VAL A 121 -2.22 -2.09 0.50
N TYR A 122 -1.24 -2.56 1.27
CA TYR A 122 -0.18 -1.69 1.79
C TYR A 122 0.65 -1.07 0.67
N ASP A 123 1.21 -1.88 -0.24
CA ASP A 123 2.04 -1.38 -1.34
C ASP A 123 1.24 -0.54 -2.35
N VAL A 124 -0.06 -0.84 -2.53
CA VAL A 124 -0.94 -0.02 -3.39
C VAL A 124 -1.15 1.37 -2.79
N VAL A 125 -1.36 1.46 -1.48
CA VAL A 125 -1.47 2.75 -0.78
C VAL A 125 -0.13 3.47 -0.76
N SER A 126 0.97 2.78 -0.46
CA SER A 126 2.34 3.33 -0.47
C SER A 126 2.70 3.96 -1.82
N LEU A 127 2.30 3.33 -2.92
CA LEU A 127 2.47 3.87 -4.27
C LEU A 127 1.54 5.06 -4.55
N LEU A 128 0.22 4.85 -4.41
CA LEU A 128 -0.76 5.80 -4.93
C LEU A 128 -0.96 7.02 -4.01
N GLN A 129 -0.61 6.91 -2.75
CA GLN A 129 -0.61 8.00 -1.76
C GLN A 129 0.82 8.34 -1.31
N ASP A 130 1.78 8.26 -2.23
CA ASP A 130 3.18 8.56 -1.96
C ASP A 130 3.32 9.94 -1.29
N ALA A 131 3.88 9.98 -0.08
CA ALA A 131 4.03 11.20 0.70
C ALA A 131 5.03 12.20 0.07
N ARG A 132 5.78 11.80 -0.95
CA ARG A 132 6.85 12.60 -1.58
C ARG A 132 6.44 13.27 -2.88
N ILE A 133 5.32 12.86 -3.47
CA ILE A 133 4.80 13.41 -4.72
C ILE A 133 3.29 13.43 -4.72
N ASP A 134 2.71 14.55 -5.16
CA ASP A 134 1.26 14.65 -5.35
C ASP A 134 0.83 13.87 -6.60
N VAL A 135 0.38 12.64 -6.42
CA VAL A 135 -0.16 11.81 -7.51
C VAL A 135 -1.45 12.45 -8.03
N PRO A 136 -1.54 12.83 -9.32
CA PRO A 136 -2.75 13.44 -9.85
C PRO A 136 -3.96 12.52 -9.68
N ARG A 137 -5.09 13.07 -9.22
CA ARG A 137 -6.30 12.30 -8.93
C ARG A 137 -6.76 11.37 -10.07
N PRO A 138 -6.74 11.79 -11.36
CA PRO A 138 -7.08 10.89 -12.47
C PRO A 138 -6.14 9.68 -12.59
N VAL A 139 -4.85 9.84 -12.27
CA VAL A 139 -3.87 8.74 -12.27
C VAL A 139 -4.15 7.80 -11.12
N PHE A 140 -4.39 8.34 -9.91
CA PHE A 140 -4.79 7.57 -8.73
C PHE A 140 -6.01 6.69 -9.03
N ASP A 141 -7.12 7.29 -9.47
CA ASP A 141 -8.39 6.57 -9.67
C ASP A 141 -8.24 5.51 -10.77
N ARG A 142 -7.52 5.82 -11.86
CA ARG A 142 -7.26 4.85 -12.93
C ARG A 142 -6.46 3.66 -12.42
N CYS A 143 -5.39 3.89 -11.69
CA CYS A 143 -4.48 2.85 -11.20
C CYS A 143 -5.14 1.98 -10.13
N LEU A 144 -5.87 2.57 -9.20
CA LEU A 144 -6.61 1.83 -8.17
C LEU A 144 -7.69 0.94 -8.81
N ASN A 145 -8.52 1.50 -9.70
CA ASN A 145 -9.56 0.73 -10.39
C ASN A 145 -8.98 -0.41 -11.21
N HIS A 146 -7.83 -0.17 -11.87
CA HIS A 146 -7.12 -1.18 -12.62
C HIS A 146 -6.61 -2.32 -11.73
N TYR A 147 -5.95 -1.98 -10.61
CA TYR A 147 -5.50 -2.96 -9.63
C TYR A 147 -6.67 -3.83 -9.11
N VAL A 148 -7.76 -3.17 -8.70
CA VAL A 148 -8.94 -3.86 -8.14
C VAL A 148 -9.54 -4.83 -9.16
N ARG A 149 -9.80 -4.38 -10.40
CA ARG A 149 -10.37 -5.23 -11.47
C ARG A 149 -9.51 -6.44 -11.81
N ARG A 150 -8.19 -6.32 -11.68
CA ARG A 150 -7.23 -7.37 -12.05
C ARG A 150 -6.99 -8.37 -10.94
N ARG A 151 -7.11 -7.96 -9.68
CA ARG A 151 -6.82 -8.81 -8.51
C ARG A 151 -8.06 -9.35 -7.82
N PHE A 152 -9.20 -8.68 -7.95
CA PHE A 152 -10.44 -9.06 -7.32
C PHE A 152 -11.53 -9.16 -8.39
N ASP A 153 -12.18 -10.31 -8.48
CA ASP A 153 -13.35 -10.46 -9.34
C ASP A 153 -14.46 -9.50 -8.89
N THR A 154 -15.16 -8.89 -9.84
CA THR A 154 -16.15 -7.83 -9.60
C THR A 154 -17.29 -8.33 -8.69
N GLU A 155 -17.64 -9.62 -8.74
CA GLU A 155 -18.60 -10.24 -7.82
C GLU A 155 -18.05 -10.41 -6.39
N THR A 156 -16.74 -10.64 -6.24
CA THR A 156 -16.08 -10.83 -4.95
C THR A 156 -15.91 -9.50 -4.22
N VAL A 157 -15.65 -8.40 -4.94
CA VAL A 157 -15.60 -7.03 -4.36
C VAL A 157 -16.98 -6.56 -3.86
N LEU A 158 -18.06 -6.97 -4.54
CA LEU A 158 -19.43 -6.63 -4.14
C LEU A 158 -19.95 -7.49 -2.96
N ARG A 159 -19.46 -8.73 -2.82
CA ARG A 159 -19.83 -9.63 -1.72
C ARG A 159 -18.88 -9.56 -0.51
N GLY A 160 -17.61 -9.22 -0.71
CA GLY A 160 -16.58 -9.13 0.32
C GLY A 160 -16.17 -7.69 0.63
N ASP A 161 -16.71 -7.15 1.72
CA ASP A 161 -16.13 -6.22 2.71
C ASP A 161 -15.27 -4.99 2.33
N PHE A 162 -14.78 -4.79 1.11
CA PHE A 162 -13.90 -3.66 0.77
C PHE A 162 -14.65 -2.32 0.64
N ALA A 163 -15.86 -2.34 0.09
CA ALA A 163 -16.69 -1.15 -0.09
C ALA A 163 -17.64 -0.87 1.10
N LYS A 164 -17.91 -1.87 1.95
CA LYS A 164 -18.94 -1.76 3.00
C LYS A 164 -18.44 -1.12 4.31
N ARG A 165 -17.13 -0.93 4.48
CA ARG A 165 -16.54 -0.61 5.80
C ARG A 165 -15.80 0.73 5.88
N SER A 166 -15.74 1.53 4.81
CA SER A 166 -15.16 2.87 4.88
C SER A 166 -15.96 3.88 4.05
N PRO A 167 -16.54 4.92 4.68
CA PRO A 167 -17.32 5.96 4.00
C PRO A 167 -16.48 6.84 3.06
N TYR A 168 -15.15 6.74 3.09
CA TYR A 168 -14.26 7.52 2.21
C TYR A 168 -14.18 6.99 0.78
N TRP A 169 -14.54 5.73 0.53
CA TRP A 169 -14.42 5.09 -0.79
C TRP A 169 -15.75 4.95 -1.54
N ALA A 170 -16.87 5.28 -0.90
CA ALA A 170 -18.20 5.22 -1.50
C ALA A 170 -18.51 6.41 -2.43
N CYS A 171 -17.66 7.43 -2.49
CA CYS A 171 -18.00 8.69 -3.14
C CYS A 171 -17.84 8.78 -4.66
N ASN A 172 -17.31 7.79 -5.38
CA ASN A 172 -17.16 7.86 -6.84
C ASN A 172 -17.56 6.56 -7.57
N ALA A 173 -18.77 6.07 -7.29
CA ALA A 173 -19.43 5.08 -8.14
C ALA A 173 -20.63 5.73 -8.87
N ILE A 174 -20.33 6.58 -9.85
CA ILE A 174 -21.18 6.90 -11.02
C ILE A 174 -20.26 6.94 -12.24
#